data_AF-A0A936ECX7-F1
#
_entry.id   AF-A0A936ECX7-F1
#
_cell.length_a   1.000
_cell.length_b   1.000
_cell.length_c   1.000
_cell.angle_alpha   90.00
_cell.angle_beta   90.00
_cell.angle_gamma   90.00
#
_symmetry.space_group_name_H-M   'P 1'
#
loop_
_entity.id
_entity.type
_entity.pdbx_description
1 polymer ?
#
loop_
_entity_poly.entity_id
_entity_poly.type
_entity_poly.pdbx_seq_one_letter_code
_entity_poly.pdbx_strand_id
1 'polypeptide(L)'
;MPNLKTGTIIPTPEEDAAITTAAMADPDALPLTDQEWTQVKPLVRVGRPRADVTKERITIRLSRDVVEQFRATGTGWQTRIDAALREWLSHNSPEPSNNQ
;
A
#
# COMPACT_ATOMS: atom_id res chain seq x y z
N MET A 1 12.07 14.38 3.79
CA MET A 1 10.76 14.44 4.46
C MET A 1 9.72 14.68 3.38
N PRO A 2 8.58 13.96 3.36
CA PRO A 2 7.51 14.27 2.40
C PRO A 2 7.07 15.72 2.60
N ASN A 3 6.95 16.48 1.51
CA ASN A 3 6.48 17.85 1.57
C ASN A 3 5.00 17.88 1.94
N LEU A 4 4.62 18.83 2.81
CA LEU A 4 3.24 19.08 3.16
C LEU A 4 2.46 19.57 1.93
N LYS A 5 1.18 19.21 1.85
CA LYS A 5 0.30 19.65 0.75
C LYS A 5 0.10 21.17 0.83
N THR A 6 -0.03 21.82 -0.32
CA THR A 6 -0.37 23.24 -0.39
C THR A 6 -1.68 23.52 0.35
N GLY A 7 -1.70 24.52 1.22
CA GLY A 7 -2.86 24.87 2.07
C GLY A 7 -2.92 24.15 3.43
N THR A 8 -1.87 23.42 3.82
CA THR A 8 -1.80 22.85 5.19
C THR A 8 -1.65 23.97 6.22
N ILE A 9 -2.61 24.09 7.13
CA ILE A 9 -2.53 25.01 8.27
C ILE A 9 -1.69 24.34 9.35
N ILE A 10 -0.58 24.99 9.73
CA ILE A 10 0.24 24.59 10.87
C ILE A 10 -0.16 25.51 12.02
N PRO A 11 -0.57 24.99 13.18
CA PRO A 11 -0.86 25.82 14.34
C PRO A 11 0.34 26.69 14.70
N THR A 12 0.06 27.91 15.14
CA THR A 12 1.06 28.75 15.78
C THR A 12 1.42 28.19 17.17
N PRO A 13 2.59 28.53 17.73
CA PRO A 13 2.96 28.06 19.07
C PRO A 13 1.94 28.46 20.17
N GLU A 14 1.28 29.61 20.01
CA GLU A 14 0.23 30.07 20.93
C GLU A 14 -1.02 29.20 20.82
N GLU A 15 -1.44 28.85 19.60
CA GLU A 15 -2.56 27.94 19.35
C GLU A 15 -2.26 26.52 19.86
N ASP A 16 -1.06 26.00 19.64
CA ASP A 16 -0.63 24.70 20.16
C ASP A 16 -0.67 24.65 21.69
N ALA A 17 -0.24 25.73 22.36
CA ALA A 17 -0.28 25.84 23.82
C ALA A 17 -1.74 25.89 24.35
N ALA A 18 -2.62 26.61 23.65
CA ALA A 18 -4.05 26.66 23.99
C ALA A 18 -4.73 25.29 23.82
N ILE A 19 -4.43 24.57 22.72
CA ILE A 19 -4.91 23.21 22.47
C ILE A 19 -4.43 22.25 23.57
N THR A 20 -3.15 22.33 23.93
CA THR A 20 -2.56 21.49 24.98
C THR A 20 -3.21 21.75 26.34
N THR A 21 -3.40 23.02 26.71
CA THR A 21 -4.06 23.39 27.97
C THR A 21 -5.49 22.88 28.03
N ALA A 22 -6.24 23.01 26.94
CA ALA A 22 -7.60 22.50 26.84
C ALA A 22 -7.66 20.97 26.99
N ALA A 23 -6.75 20.25 26.34
CA ALA A 23 -6.66 18.78 26.45
C ALA A 23 -6.29 18.33 27.88
N MET A 24 -5.43 19.07 28.58
CA MET A 24 -5.06 18.77 29.96
C MET A 24 -6.19 19.04 30.97
N ALA A 25 -7.13 19.92 30.65
CA ALA A 25 -8.29 20.22 31.51
C ALA A 25 -9.40 19.15 31.42
N ASP A 26 -9.37 18.29 30.39
CA ASP A 26 -10.32 17.21 30.17
C ASP A 26 -9.72 15.85 30.56
N PRO A 27 -10.20 15.21 31.65
CA PRO A 27 -9.70 13.90 32.09
C PRO A 27 -9.85 12.78 31.06
N ASP A 28 -10.82 12.86 30.15
CA ASP A 28 -11.09 11.84 29.14
C ASP A 28 -10.31 12.08 27.84
N ALA A 29 -9.65 13.24 27.69
CA ALA A 29 -8.94 13.65 26.48
C ALA A 29 -7.46 14.01 26.72
N LEU A 30 -6.86 13.48 27.80
CA LEU A 30 -5.45 13.71 28.10
C LEU A 30 -4.54 13.24 26.93
N PRO A 31 -3.58 14.08 26.50
CA PRO A 31 -2.62 13.68 25.47
C PRO A 31 -1.69 12.58 26.02
N LEU A 32 -1.31 11.63 25.16
CA LEU A 32 -0.30 10.63 25.54
C LEU A 32 1.05 11.32 25.76
N THR A 33 1.79 10.86 26.77
CA THR A 33 3.20 11.20 26.90
C THR A 33 4.03 10.54 25.79
N ASP A 34 5.23 11.06 25.53
CA ASP A 34 6.15 10.48 24.52
C ASP A 34 6.49 9.01 24.79
N GLN A 35 6.58 8.64 26.08
CA GLN A 35 6.85 7.27 26.51
C GLN A 35 5.66 6.35 26.20
N GLU A 36 4.44 6.77 26.58
CA GLU A 36 3.21 6.01 26.30
C GLU A 36 2.98 5.90 24.80
N TRP A 37 3.20 6.99 24.05
CA TRP A 37 3.12 7.00 22.59
C TRP A 37 4.07 5.98 21.97
N THR A 38 5.32 5.91 22.43
CA THR A 38 6.31 4.96 21.92
C THR A 38 5.88 3.52 22.15
N GLN A 39 5.21 3.23 23.26
CA GLN A 39 4.69 1.89 23.57
C GLN A 39 3.50 1.52 22.68
N VAL A 40 2.59 2.45 22.38
CA VAL A 40 1.38 2.16 21.58
C VAL A 40 1.60 2.26 20.07
N LYS A 41 2.55 3.07 19.60
CA LYS A 41 2.81 3.31 18.17
C LYS A 41 2.97 2.03 17.31
N PRO A 42 3.61 0.94 17.79
CA PRO A 42 3.67 -0.32 17.05
C PRO A 42 2.32 -1.04 16.92
N LEU A 43 1.41 -0.85 17.89
CA LEU A 43 0.07 -1.44 17.91
C LEU A 43 -0.91 -0.66 17.03
N VAL A 44 -0.73 0.65 16.91
CA VAL A 44 -1.56 1.56 16.08
C VAL A 44 -1.20 1.46 14.58
N ARG A 45 -0.75 0.29 14.10
CA ARG A 45 -0.34 0.13 12.71
C ARG A 45 -1.55 0.25 11.77
N VAL A 46 -1.77 1.45 11.25
CA VAL A 46 -2.87 1.75 10.33
C VAL A 46 -2.56 1.14 8.96
N GLY A 47 -3.16 -0.01 8.66
CA GLY A 47 -3.18 -0.58 7.30
C GLY A 47 -3.18 -2.11 7.27
N ARG A 48 -3.51 -2.66 6.09
CA ARG A 48 -3.37 -4.10 5.81
C ARG A 48 -1.90 -4.52 6.03
N PRO A 49 -1.62 -5.66 6.68
CA PRO A 49 -0.26 -6.20 6.75
C PRO A 49 0.35 -6.27 5.35
N ARG A 50 1.63 -5.93 5.24
CA ARG A 50 2.36 -6.12 3.99
C ARG A 50 2.29 -7.61 3.63
N ALA A 51 1.90 -7.93 2.40
CA ALA A 51 1.87 -9.31 1.97
C ALA A 51 3.29 -9.89 1.99
N ASP A 52 3.46 -11.07 2.59
CA ASP A 52 4.77 -11.75 2.68
C ASP A 52 5.32 -12.15 1.30
N VAL A 53 4.42 -12.39 0.33
CA VAL A 53 4.76 -12.68 -1.06
C VAL A 53 4.15 -11.62 -1.95
N THR A 54 4.98 -10.73 -2.48
CA THR A 54 4.58 -9.73 -3.48
C THR A 54 4.72 -10.30 -4.88
N LYS A 55 3.72 -10.06 -5.73
CA LYS A 55 3.86 -10.32 -7.17
C LYS A 55 5.04 -9.52 -7.71
N GLU A 56 5.92 -10.15 -8.47
CA GLU A 56 7.02 -9.46 -9.14
C GLU A 56 6.47 -8.57 -10.27
N ARG A 57 6.83 -7.29 -10.26
CA ARG A 57 6.44 -6.37 -11.32
C ARG A 57 7.47 -6.42 -12.44
N ILE A 58 7.13 -7.13 -13.51
CA ILE A 58 7.95 -7.20 -14.72
C ILE A 58 7.31 -6.44 -15.89
N THR A 59 8.13 -5.97 -16.82
CA THR A 59 7.69 -5.38 -18.09
C THR A 59 7.94 -6.39 -19.20
N ILE A 60 6.87 -6.94 -19.77
CA ILE A 60 6.92 -7.88 -20.89
C ILE A 60 6.10 -7.35 -22.06
N ARG A 61 6.48 -7.75 -23.28
CA ARG A 61 5.68 -7.49 -24.49
C ARG A 61 4.84 -8.73 -24.79
N LEU A 62 3.55 -8.53 -24.97
CA LEU A 62 2.59 -9.56 -25.37
C LEU A 62 1.99 -9.20 -26.72
N SER A 63 1.52 -10.20 -27.46
CA SER A 63 0.83 -9.99 -28.74
C SER A 63 -0.41 -9.10 -28.55
N ARG A 64 -0.67 -8.24 -29.53
CA ARG A 64 -1.71 -7.20 -29.44
C ARG A 64 -3.10 -7.80 -29.25
N ASP A 65 -3.42 -8.83 -30.02
CA ASP A 65 -4.66 -9.59 -29.99
C ASP A 65 -4.94 -10.20 -28.62
N VAL A 66 -3.91 -10.78 -27.97
CA VAL A 66 -4.02 -11.32 -26.61
C VAL A 66 -4.37 -10.22 -25.62
N VAL A 67 -3.66 -9.09 -25.66
CA VAL A 67 -3.92 -7.97 -24.74
C VAL A 67 -5.31 -7.38 -24.95
N GLU A 68 -5.76 -7.25 -26.20
CA GLU A 68 -7.09 -6.73 -26.53
C GLU A 68 -8.21 -7.63 -25.99
N GLN A 69 -8.10 -8.95 -26.18
CA GLN A 69 -9.06 -9.91 -25.65
C GLN A 69 -9.16 -9.83 -24.12
N PHE A 70 -8.03 -9.81 -23.42
CA PHE A 70 -8.06 -9.68 -21.96
C PHE A 70 -8.59 -8.31 -21.54
N ARG A 71 -8.20 -7.20 -22.18
CA ARG A 71 -8.72 -5.87 -21.82
C ARG A 71 -10.23 -5.75 -22.01
N ALA A 72 -10.80 -6.39 -23.03
CA ALA A 72 -12.24 -6.41 -23.27
C ALA A 72 -13.03 -7.04 -22.11
N THR A 73 -12.39 -7.89 -21.29
CA THR A 73 -13.02 -8.46 -20.09
C THR A 73 -13.23 -7.45 -18.95
N GLY A 74 -12.69 -6.23 -19.07
CA GLY A 74 -12.87 -5.14 -18.11
C GLY A 74 -11.93 -5.21 -16.90
N THR A 75 -12.37 -4.63 -15.79
CA THR A 75 -11.58 -4.54 -14.54
C THR A 75 -11.08 -5.92 -14.11
N GLY A 76 -9.80 -6.00 -13.73
CA GLY A 76 -9.17 -7.26 -13.34
C GLY A 76 -8.57 -8.08 -14.49
N TRP A 77 -8.52 -7.56 -15.72
CA TRP A 77 -7.90 -8.27 -16.86
C TRP A 77 -6.45 -8.69 -16.60
N GLN A 78 -5.66 -7.88 -15.88
CA GLN A 78 -4.30 -8.24 -15.48
C GLN A 78 -4.25 -9.42 -14.48
N THR A 79 -5.29 -9.58 -13.66
CA THR A 79 -5.39 -10.75 -12.77
C THR A 79 -5.80 -11.98 -13.56
N ARG A 80 -6.68 -11.82 -14.57
CA ARG A 80 -7.06 -12.91 -15.47
C ARG A 80 -5.91 -13.41 -16.33
N ILE A 81 -5.06 -12.53 -16.85
CA ILE A 81 -3.89 -12.95 -17.63
C ILE A 81 -2.87 -13.70 -16.75
N ASP A 82 -2.63 -13.23 -15.52
CA ASP A 82 -1.81 -13.91 -14.52
C ASP A 82 -2.36 -15.31 -14.17
N ALA A 83 -3.68 -15.45 -14.02
CA ALA A 83 -4.33 -16.74 -13.81
C ALA A 83 -4.17 -17.68 -15.01
N ALA A 84 -4.34 -17.18 -16.24
CA ALA A 84 -4.16 -17.97 -17.45
C ALA A 84 -2.72 -18.47 -17.61
N LEU A 85 -1.72 -17.65 -17.26
CA LEU A 85 -0.31 -18.07 -17.28
C LEU A 85 -0.02 -19.14 -16.22
N ARG A 86 -0.61 -19.06 -15.02
CA ARG A 86 -0.49 -20.11 -14.00
C ARG A 86 -1.12 -21.42 -14.44
N GLU A 87 -2.31 -21.36 -15.03
CA GLU A 87 -3.01 -22.52 -15.57
C GLU A 87 -2.20 -23.17 -16.70
N TRP A 88 -1.59 -22.36 -17.56
CA TRP A 88 -0.72 -22.88 -18.60
C TRP A 88 0.48 -23.63 -18.00
N LEU A 89 1.11 -23.09 -16.96
CA LEU A 89 2.23 -23.72 -16.25
C LEU A 89 1.85 -24.99 -15.48
N SER A 90 0.60 -25.12 -15.00
CA SER A 90 0.16 -26.35 -14.32
C SER A 90 -0.03 -27.52 -15.29
N HIS A 91 -0.31 -27.22 -16.56
CA HIS A 91 -0.52 -28.21 -17.61
C HIS A 91 0.73 -28.42 -18.47
N ASN A 92 1.66 -27.46 -18.48
CA ASN A 92 2.84 -27.46 -19.34
C ASN A 92 4.06 -27.09 -18.51
N SER A 93 5.03 -28.00 -18.41
CA SER A 93 6.36 -27.63 -17.94
C SER A 93 7.09 -26.90 -19.07
N PRO A 94 7.51 -25.64 -18.88
CA PRO A 94 8.42 -25.02 -19.83
C PRO A 94 9.74 -25.79 -19.77
N GLU A 95 10.05 -26.51 -20.84
CA GLU A 95 11.38 -27.10 -21.01
C GLU A 95 12.42 -25.99 -20.92
N PRO A 96 13.52 -26.17 -20.16
CA PRO A 96 14.60 -25.20 -20.16
C PRO A 96 15.11 -25.09 -21.60
N SER A 97 14.84 -23.95 -22.22
CA SER A 97 15.40 -23.60 -23.51
C SER A 97 16.92 -23.59 -23.36
N ASN A 98 17.57 -24.67 -23.79
CA ASN A 98 19.00 -24.74 -23.99
C ASN A 98 19.32 -23.97 -25.29
N ASN A 99 19.24 -22.65 -25.23
CA ASN A 99 19.74 -21.80 -26.30
C ASN A 99 21.25 -21.68 -26.15
N GLN A 100 21.96 -22.47 -26.95
CA GLN A 100 23.36 -22.29 -27.34
C GLN A 100 23.52 -21.02 -28.18
#